data_AF-A5L7Z8-F1
#
_entry.id   AF-A5L7Z8-F1
#
_cell.length_a   1.000
_cell.length_b   1.000
_cell.length_c   1.000
_cell.angle_alpha   90.00
_cell.angle_beta   90.00
_cell.angle_gamma   90.00
#
_symmetry.space_group_name_H-M   'P 1'
#
loop_
_entity.id
_entity.type
_entity.pdbx_description
1 polymer ?
#
loop_
_entity_poly.entity_id
_entity_poly.type
_entity_poly.pdbx_seq_one_letter_code
_entity_poly.pdbx_strand_id
1 'polypeptide(L)'
;MINKLIFPTLVVTIMLTACGGGSGGGNNNSANVTNSGFTLPRESNLITNYNIDGAFNTVFPSNYQVAKDAGFDYFIKIPLRSDPSIGITILATKGSDEDLRQAIGVWTSLLSNNGANTELSKVGIFKTISQRQGTLLMASSEGDLETIQQELLRLLKVREPKMASATEDNFLQKIASDNDLFKKYGWFVHSQALGYNETTYVGEPEYFSGYNSKTGTGSRDASIEEILHITQAQGIAPLTGEGDKGGLQKRITEHSLRIFKDYKYDSVSGLYVYDDKDTTKDYVAGSSIWSPQADGVTLDEKREEQWDGDWGGDDIGKNLGLPEQYKMGQTFSHEYFAALADTYYGMYGGFNTEFGGMDNYRYVTRETLPSDGEGFAMVKEFLPEYHQYTARIDSGKVNQYLKGHPSLNNTFKIQFSSNSDEKYTFKSQYIKNLKVIGSEPLIVLGNAQDNYFEGNSSNNSFDGSDGIDVLKINGNKGDYLIEKLAGGVTQISGNSNGTDKITNVEYIKFNDDIVKVDNI
;
A
#
# COMPACT_ATOMS: atom_id res chain seq x y z
N MET A 1 -33.56 -54.39 34.70
CA MET A 1 -34.76 -53.68 35.20
C MET A 1 -34.75 -52.28 34.57
N ILE A 2 -35.49 -52.10 33.48
CA ILE A 2 -36.75 -51.30 33.40
C ILE A 2 -36.51 -49.78 33.38
N ASN A 3 -36.54 -49.25 32.15
CA ASN A 3 -37.16 -48.01 31.62
C ASN A 3 -37.78 -46.99 32.60
N LYS A 4 -37.51 -45.69 32.35
CA LYS A 4 -38.36 -44.72 31.60
C LYS A 4 -37.72 -43.31 31.68
N LEU A 5 -37.44 -42.66 30.52
CA LEU A 5 -38.23 -41.61 29.85
C LEU A 5 -38.27 -40.29 30.66
N ILE A 6 -37.88 -39.12 30.12
CA ILE A 6 -38.70 -38.24 29.26
C ILE A 6 -37.80 -37.24 28.49
N PHE A 7 -38.05 -37.10 27.18
CA PHE A 7 -37.80 -35.91 26.34
C PHE A 7 -39.15 -35.17 26.16
N PRO A 8 -39.13 -33.87 25.85
CA PRO A 8 -39.58 -33.45 24.51
C PRO A 8 -38.64 -32.39 23.86
N THR A 9 -38.23 -32.53 22.59
CA THR A 9 -38.91 -32.05 21.35
C THR A 9 -38.59 -30.56 21.09
N LEU A 10 -37.62 -30.23 20.22
CA LEU A 10 -37.70 -30.09 18.75
C LEU A 10 -38.57 -28.89 18.31
N VAL A 11 -37.96 -27.91 17.64
CA VAL A 11 -38.55 -27.30 16.44
C VAL A 11 -37.45 -27.08 15.39
N VAL A 12 -37.53 -27.89 14.34
CA VAL A 12 -37.04 -27.65 12.99
C VAL A 12 -38.26 -27.24 12.16
N THR A 13 -38.16 -26.20 11.34
CA THR A 13 -39.03 -25.97 10.16
C THR A 13 -38.24 -25.08 9.19
N ILE A 14 -37.65 -25.55 8.09
CA ILE A 14 -38.20 -25.96 6.77
C ILE A 14 -39.10 -24.91 6.09
N MET A 15 -38.61 -24.51 4.91
CA MET A 15 -39.21 -23.83 3.75
C MET A 15 -40.72 -23.99 3.55
N LEU A 16 -41.36 -22.96 3.00
CA LEU A 16 -42.45 -23.10 2.02
C LEU A 16 -42.53 -21.89 1.08
N THR A 17 -42.60 -22.20 -0.21
CA THR A 17 -42.95 -21.37 -1.36
C THR A 17 -44.36 -20.79 -1.26
N ALA A 18 -44.58 -19.60 -1.84
CA ALA A 18 -45.89 -19.17 -2.31
C ALA A 18 -45.78 -18.40 -3.64
N CYS A 19 -46.48 -18.92 -4.64
CA CYS A 19 -46.83 -18.27 -5.90
C CYS A 19 -48.23 -17.65 -5.74
N GLY A 20 -48.47 -16.46 -6.31
CA GLY A 20 -49.78 -15.83 -6.35
C GLY A 20 -49.73 -14.46 -7.03
N GLY A 21 -50.22 -14.39 -8.27
CA GLY A 21 -50.23 -13.18 -9.11
C GLY A 21 -51.48 -12.31 -8.98
N GLY A 22 -51.46 -11.14 -9.64
CA GLY A 22 -52.65 -10.34 -9.92
C GLY A 22 -52.44 -8.83 -10.17
N SER A 23 -52.19 -8.48 -11.44
CA SER A 23 -52.61 -7.27 -12.19
C SER A 23 -52.24 -5.83 -11.77
N GLY A 24 -51.52 -5.16 -12.68
CA GLY A 24 -52.09 -4.02 -13.44
C GLY A 24 -51.48 -2.63 -13.24
N GLY A 25 -50.83 -2.09 -14.28
CA GLY A 25 -50.61 -0.64 -14.45
C GLY A 25 -49.22 -0.27 -14.99
N GLY A 26 -49.08 -0.21 -16.31
CA GLY A 26 -47.81 0.16 -16.95
C GLY A 26 -47.50 1.66 -16.91
N ASN A 27 -46.21 1.98 -16.95
CA ASN A 27 -45.72 3.06 -17.81
C ASN A 27 -44.22 2.90 -18.10
N ASN A 28 -43.88 3.06 -19.37
CA ASN A 28 -42.56 2.88 -19.97
C ASN A 28 -41.53 3.87 -19.40
N ASN A 29 -40.31 3.38 -19.12
CA ASN A 29 -39.05 4.06 -19.48
C ASN A 29 -37.83 3.14 -19.27
N SER A 30 -37.10 2.90 -20.37
CA SER A 30 -35.74 2.36 -20.50
C SER A 30 -35.31 1.23 -19.55
N ALA A 31 -35.47 -0.01 -19.99
CA ALA A 31 -34.92 -1.18 -19.31
C ALA A 31 -33.37 -1.15 -19.37
N ASN A 32 -32.74 -0.83 -18.24
CA ASN A 32 -31.43 -1.37 -17.92
C ASN A 32 -31.60 -2.89 -17.82
N VAL A 33 -30.94 -3.64 -18.70
CA VAL A 33 -30.83 -5.10 -18.59
C VAL A 33 -30.02 -5.39 -17.33
N THR A 34 -30.72 -5.60 -16.23
CA THR A 34 -30.14 -6.19 -15.02
C THR A 34 -30.14 -7.69 -15.24
N ASN A 35 -28.98 -8.23 -15.66
CA ASN A 35 -28.74 -9.67 -15.58
C ASN A 35 -28.81 -10.05 -14.09
N SER A 36 -29.95 -10.64 -13.71
CA SER A 36 -30.18 -11.13 -12.36
C SER A 36 -29.33 -12.39 -12.16
N GLY A 37 -28.27 -12.26 -11.37
CA GLY A 37 -27.44 -13.41 -10.94
C GLY A 37 -25.94 -13.17 -10.90
N PHE A 38 -25.43 -12.03 -11.39
CA PHE A 38 -24.00 -11.74 -11.43
C PHE A 38 -23.70 -10.32 -10.94
N THR A 39 -22.83 -10.21 -9.94
CA THR A 39 -22.18 -8.94 -9.57
C THR A 39 -20.78 -9.03 -10.14
N LEU A 40 -20.41 -8.11 -11.05
CA LEU A 40 -19.02 -7.99 -11.49
C LEU A 40 -18.11 -7.96 -10.26
N PRO A 41 -16.89 -8.53 -10.33
CA PRO A 41 -15.84 -8.24 -9.38
C PRO A 41 -15.88 -6.74 -9.08
N ARG A 42 -16.09 -6.39 -7.80
CA ARG A 42 -16.36 -4.99 -7.46
C ARG A 42 -15.19 -4.18 -7.97
N GLU A 43 -15.49 -3.18 -8.81
CA GLU A 43 -14.58 -2.05 -8.98
C GLU A 43 -14.15 -1.62 -7.58
N SER A 44 -12.85 -1.40 -7.41
CA SER A 44 -12.25 -1.16 -6.11
C SER A 44 -13.09 -0.19 -5.26
N ASN A 45 -13.36 -0.58 -4.00
CA ASN A 45 -14.12 0.26 -3.06
C ASN A 45 -13.22 1.38 -2.50
N LEU A 46 -12.49 2.07 -3.39
CA LEU A 46 -11.61 3.16 -3.02
C LEU A 46 -12.42 4.30 -2.44
N ILE A 47 -11.93 4.84 -1.33
CA ILE A 47 -12.56 5.98 -0.66
C ILE A 47 -12.28 7.31 -1.37
N THR A 48 -11.55 7.30 -2.48
CA THR A 48 -11.29 8.44 -3.37
C THR A 48 -11.87 8.20 -4.75
N ASN A 49 -12.03 9.28 -5.52
CA ASN A 49 -12.32 9.30 -6.94
C ASN A 49 -11.22 10.03 -7.73
N TYR A 50 -10.02 10.12 -7.17
CA TYR A 50 -8.87 10.72 -7.84
C TYR A 50 -8.62 10.05 -9.19
N ASN A 51 -8.56 10.84 -10.26
CA ASN A 51 -8.22 10.32 -11.58
C ASN A 51 -6.71 10.09 -11.67
N ILE A 52 -6.29 8.87 -11.30
CA ILE A 52 -4.89 8.46 -11.32
C ILE A 52 -4.29 8.40 -12.72
N ASP A 53 -5.07 8.47 -13.80
CA ASP A 53 -4.57 8.52 -15.18
C ASP A 53 -4.47 9.96 -15.71
N GLY A 54 -4.96 10.94 -14.93
CA GLY A 54 -4.93 12.35 -15.30
C GLY A 54 -3.54 12.98 -15.21
N ALA A 55 -3.40 14.16 -15.83
CA ALA A 55 -2.23 15.01 -15.65
C ALA A 55 -2.16 15.53 -14.21
N PHE A 56 -0.94 15.61 -13.67
CA PHE A 56 -0.71 16.14 -12.33
C PHE A 56 -0.81 17.67 -12.30
N ASN A 57 -1.32 18.19 -11.17
CA ASN A 57 -1.53 19.62 -10.99
C ASN A 57 -0.21 20.34 -10.68
N THR A 58 0.12 21.36 -11.47
CA THR A 58 1.34 22.19 -11.35
C THR A 58 1.09 23.56 -10.72
N VAL A 59 -0.17 23.83 -10.33
CA VAL A 59 -0.58 25.08 -9.69
C VAL A 59 -0.64 24.90 -8.18
N PHE A 60 0.11 25.73 -7.46
CA PHE A 60 0.23 25.67 -6.02
C PHE A 60 -0.70 26.70 -5.37
N PRO A 61 -1.42 26.36 -4.29
CA PRO A 61 -2.09 27.33 -3.46
C PRO A 61 -1.10 28.32 -2.82
N SER A 62 -1.57 29.50 -2.43
CA SER A 62 -0.72 30.58 -1.91
C SER A 62 0.09 30.17 -0.67
N ASN A 63 -0.44 29.32 0.20
CA ASN A 63 0.25 28.81 1.39
C ASN A 63 1.32 27.75 1.07
N TYR A 64 1.31 27.19 -0.14
CA TYR A 64 2.32 26.26 -0.65
C TYR A 64 3.28 26.89 -1.66
N GLN A 65 3.19 28.20 -1.90
CA GLN A 65 4.08 28.87 -2.86
C GLN A 65 5.56 28.74 -2.48
N VAL A 66 5.87 28.70 -1.18
CA VAL A 66 7.25 28.46 -0.73
C VAL A 66 7.78 27.09 -1.16
N ALA A 67 6.92 26.07 -1.24
CA ALA A 67 7.29 24.73 -1.70
C ALA A 67 7.59 24.72 -3.20
N LYS A 68 6.74 25.39 -3.99
CA LYS A 68 7.00 25.59 -5.42
C LYS A 68 8.33 26.30 -5.65
N ASP A 69 8.57 27.37 -4.91
CA ASP A 69 9.79 28.16 -5.06
C ASP A 69 11.05 27.41 -4.58
N ALA A 70 10.88 26.40 -3.72
CA ALA A 70 11.96 25.53 -3.26
C ALA A 70 12.31 24.39 -4.23
N GLY A 71 11.43 24.11 -5.21
CA GLY A 71 11.71 23.13 -6.26
C GLY A 71 10.66 22.04 -6.47
N PHE A 72 9.53 22.06 -5.74
CA PHE A 72 8.43 21.15 -6.04
C PHE A 72 7.67 21.57 -7.31
N ASP A 73 7.38 20.61 -8.19
CA ASP A 73 6.72 20.83 -9.48
C ASP A 73 5.22 20.55 -9.44
N TYR A 74 4.80 19.63 -8.56
CA TYR A 74 3.42 19.18 -8.45
C TYR A 74 2.85 19.42 -7.06
N PHE A 75 1.61 19.93 -7.03
CA PHE A 75 0.76 20.00 -5.84
C PHE A 75 -0.44 19.11 -6.09
N ILE A 76 -0.49 17.94 -5.45
CA ILE A 76 -1.56 16.98 -5.62
C ILE A 76 -2.42 16.97 -4.37
N LYS A 77 -3.75 17.00 -4.58
CA LYS A 77 -4.73 16.80 -3.54
C LYS A 77 -5.60 15.60 -3.90
N ILE A 78 -5.45 14.50 -3.18
CA ILE A 78 -6.30 13.32 -3.31
C ILE A 78 -7.59 13.61 -2.53
N PRO A 79 -8.76 13.73 -3.17
CA PRO A 79 -10.01 14.06 -2.47
C PRO A 79 -10.63 12.83 -1.80
N LEU A 80 -11.35 13.04 -0.69
CA LEU A 80 -12.26 12.03 -0.16
C LEU A 80 -13.53 11.97 -1.03
N ARG A 81 -13.93 10.78 -1.47
CA ARG A 81 -15.10 10.59 -2.35
C ARG A 81 -16.40 11.14 -1.75
N SER A 82 -16.61 10.95 -0.45
CA SER A 82 -17.81 11.42 0.24
C SER A 82 -17.80 12.91 0.57
N ASP A 83 -16.62 13.55 0.55
CA ASP A 83 -16.45 14.97 0.83
C ASP A 83 -15.19 15.50 0.11
N PRO A 84 -15.31 15.94 -1.15
CA PRO A 84 -14.16 16.39 -1.94
C PRO A 84 -13.45 17.65 -1.41
N SER A 85 -14.03 18.34 -0.40
CA SER A 85 -13.36 19.47 0.25
C SER A 85 -12.17 19.01 1.12
N ILE A 86 -12.26 17.78 1.64
CA ILE A 86 -11.22 17.09 2.42
C ILE A 86 -10.30 16.36 1.46
N GLY A 87 -9.00 16.43 1.70
CA GLY A 87 -8.03 15.70 0.88
C GLY A 87 -6.64 15.62 1.50
N ILE A 88 -5.92 14.59 1.10
CA ILE A 88 -4.51 14.36 1.48
C ILE A 88 -3.62 15.04 0.45
N THR A 89 -2.51 15.63 0.91
CA THR A 89 -1.60 16.42 0.06
C THR A 89 -0.34 15.63 -0.27
N ILE A 90 0.10 15.74 -1.52
CA ILE A 90 1.41 15.29 -1.98
C ILE A 90 2.10 16.47 -2.67
N LEU A 91 3.36 16.71 -2.31
CA LEU A 91 4.26 17.62 -3.01
C LEU A 91 5.32 16.78 -3.70
N ALA A 92 5.49 16.98 -5.00
CA ALA A 92 6.36 16.11 -5.79
C ALA A 92 7.19 16.94 -6.78
N THR A 93 8.46 16.57 -6.97
CA THR A 93 9.24 17.07 -8.11
C THR A 93 8.87 16.30 -9.38
N LYS A 94 9.18 16.90 -10.52
CA LYS A 94 9.08 16.27 -11.82
C LYS A 94 10.26 15.33 -12.01
N GLY A 95 10.16 14.15 -11.42
CA GLY A 95 11.06 13.02 -11.62
C GLY A 95 10.34 11.91 -12.37
N SER A 96 9.54 11.13 -11.64
CA SER A 96 8.84 9.97 -12.15
C SER A 96 7.33 10.04 -11.89
N ASP A 97 6.57 10.33 -12.95
CA ASP A 97 5.11 10.41 -12.87
C ASP A 97 4.49 9.06 -12.47
N GLU A 98 5.08 7.94 -12.88
CA GLU A 98 4.51 6.63 -12.63
C GLU A 98 4.83 6.10 -11.23
N ASP A 99 6.00 6.41 -10.66
CA ASP A 99 6.29 6.16 -9.23
C ASP A 99 5.36 6.97 -8.34
N LEU A 100 5.07 8.20 -8.73
CA LEU A 100 4.07 9.03 -8.08
C LEU A 100 2.66 8.41 -8.16
N ARG A 101 2.27 7.82 -9.32
CA ARG A 101 1.01 7.06 -9.42
C ARG A 101 1.04 5.83 -8.52
N GLN A 102 2.15 5.10 -8.47
CA GLN A 102 2.31 3.93 -7.61
C GLN A 102 2.15 4.30 -6.13
N ALA A 103 2.79 5.37 -5.67
CA ALA A 103 2.62 5.89 -4.32
C ALA A 103 1.15 6.26 -4.01
N ILE A 104 0.48 6.96 -4.94
CA ILE A 104 -0.97 7.24 -4.82
C ILE A 104 -1.78 5.94 -4.73
N GLY A 105 -1.45 4.93 -5.55
CA GLY A 105 -2.07 3.61 -5.54
C GLY A 105 -1.93 2.89 -4.20
N VAL A 106 -0.71 2.82 -3.68
CA VAL A 106 -0.41 2.24 -2.36
C VAL A 106 -1.25 2.93 -1.29
N TRP A 107 -1.18 4.27 -1.19
CA TRP A 107 -1.89 5.01 -0.15
C TRP A 107 -3.41 4.80 -0.22
N THR A 108 -3.97 4.86 -1.44
CA THR A 108 -5.41 4.66 -1.64
C THR A 108 -5.85 3.23 -1.32
N SER A 109 -4.98 2.25 -1.52
CA SER A 109 -5.23 0.87 -1.12
C SER A 109 -5.20 0.70 0.40
N LEU A 110 -4.20 1.26 1.09
CA LEU A 110 -4.13 1.25 2.55
C LEU A 110 -5.39 1.86 3.19
N LEU A 111 -6.00 2.85 2.54
CA LEU A 111 -7.21 3.54 3.02
C LEU A 111 -8.51 3.06 2.38
N SER A 112 -8.50 1.93 1.68
CA SER A 112 -9.71 1.34 1.10
C SER A 112 -10.61 0.70 2.17
N ASN A 113 -11.92 0.66 1.95
CA ASN A 113 -12.87 0.04 2.90
C ASN A 113 -12.85 -1.51 2.87
N ASN A 114 -11.93 -2.13 2.12
CA ASN A 114 -11.81 -3.57 1.99
C ASN A 114 -10.81 -4.10 3.02
N GLY A 115 -11.26 -4.33 4.26
CA GLY A 115 -10.46 -4.87 5.36
C GLY A 115 -11.36 -5.24 6.55
N ALA A 116 -10.86 -6.08 7.46
CA ALA A 116 -11.64 -6.51 8.62
C ALA A 116 -12.05 -5.33 9.54
N ASN A 117 -11.30 -4.22 9.49
CA ASN A 117 -11.59 -2.90 10.09
C ASN A 117 -12.43 -2.98 11.36
N THR A 118 -11.86 -3.52 12.43
CA THR A 118 -12.61 -3.79 13.65
C THR A 118 -12.68 -2.61 14.63
N GLU A 119 -11.86 -1.57 14.45
CA GLU A 119 -11.80 -0.42 15.37
C GLU A 119 -11.76 0.96 14.71
N LEU A 120 -10.95 1.16 13.67
CA LEU A 120 -10.79 2.46 13.01
C LEU A 120 -11.41 2.45 11.62
N SER A 121 -12.31 3.39 11.35
CA SER A 121 -12.80 3.58 9.98
C SER A 121 -11.71 4.22 9.12
N LYS A 122 -11.46 3.65 7.94
CA LYS A 122 -10.48 4.18 6.98
C LYS A 122 -10.80 5.59 6.52
N VAL A 123 -12.08 5.92 6.40
CA VAL A 123 -12.57 7.29 6.17
C VAL A 123 -12.20 8.23 7.33
N GLY A 124 -12.30 7.76 8.58
CA GLY A 124 -11.88 8.52 9.76
C GLY A 124 -10.38 8.80 9.73
N ILE A 125 -9.57 7.79 9.46
CA ILE A 125 -8.11 7.92 9.32
C ILE A 125 -7.76 8.92 8.21
N PHE A 126 -8.38 8.82 7.03
CA PHE A 126 -8.20 9.78 5.94
C PHE A 126 -8.51 11.22 6.38
N LYS A 127 -9.61 11.41 7.12
CA LYS A 127 -9.98 12.73 7.66
C LYS A 127 -8.95 13.25 8.65
N THR A 128 -8.44 12.41 9.55
CA THR A 128 -7.40 12.80 10.52
C THR A 128 -6.12 13.23 9.80
N ILE A 129 -5.64 12.45 8.82
CA ILE A 129 -4.47 12.80 8.00
C ILE A 129 -4.68 14.17 7.34
N SER A 130 -5.83 14.37 6.70
CA SER A 130 -6.17 15.63 6.02
C SER A 130 -6.25 16.82 7.00
N GLN A 131 -6.89 16.64 8.15
CA GLN A 131 -7.02 17.67 9.20
C GLN A 131 -5.66 18.05 9.80
N ARG A 132 -4.76 17.08 9.94
CA ARG A 132 -3.38 17.31 10.35
C ARG A 132 -2.50 17.84 9.23
N GLN A 133 -3.00 17.98 8.00
CA GLN A 133 -2.17 18.40 6.86
C GLN A 133 -1.01 17.43 6.57
N GLY A 134 -1.20 16.14 6.86
CA GLY A 134 -0.22 15.11 6.53
C GLY A 134 0.16 15.18 5.04
N THR A 135 1.45 15.35 4.77
CA THR A 135 1.95 15.63 3.41
C THR A 135 3.07 14.67 3.01
N LEU A 136 2.90 13.93 1.92
CA LEU A 136 4.00 13.16 1.34
C LEU A 136 4.85 14.07 0.45
N LEU A 137 6.17 14.04 0.63
CA LEU A 137 7.15 14.75 -0.18
C LEU A 137 7.87 13.73 -1.06
N MET A 138 7.86 13.93 -2.37
CA MET A 138 8.51 13.03 -3.31
C MET A 138 9.50 13.76 -4.21
N ALA A 139 10.67 13.16 -4.41
CA ALA A 139 11.66 13.61 -5.39
C ALA A 139 12.44 12.42 -5.96
N SER A 140 13.37 12.67 -6.86
CA SER A 140 14.16 11.62 -7.52
C SER A 140 15.00 10.76 -6.58
N SER A 141 15.39 11.31 -5.42
CA SER A 141 16.06 10.62 -4.32
C SER A 141 15.86 11.36 -3.00
N GLU A 142 16.15 10.71 -1.88
CA GLU A 142 16.21 11.35 -0.56
C GLU A 142 17.19 12.53 -0.52
N GLY A 143 18.36 12.40 -1.14
CA GLY A 143 19.32 13.52 -1.24
C GLY A 143 18.79 14.73 -2.00
N ASP A 144 17.90 14.53 -2.98
CA ASP A 144 17.18 15.62 -3.64
C ASP A 144 16.15 16.25 -2.69
N LEU A 145 15.48 15.45 -1.84
CA LEU A 145 14.58 15.94 -0.80
C LEU A 145 15.34 16.76 0.25
N GLU A 146 16.50 16.31 0.72
CA GLU A 146 17.37 17.07 1.63
C GLU A 146 17.73 18.44 1.03
N THR A 147 18.11 18.46 -0.25
CA THR A 147 18.43 19.70 -0.97
C THR A 147 17.22 20.65 -1.01
N ILE A 148 16.03 20.13 -1.28
CA ILE A 148 14.78 20.93 -1.29
C ILE A 148 14.44 21.42 0.13
N GLN A 149 14.67 20.62 1.16
CA GLN A 149 14.44 21.03 2.55
C GLN A 149 15.38 22.16 2.98
N GLN A 150 16.65 22.11 2.59
CA GLN A 150 17.60 23.22 2.81
C GLN A 150 17.15 24.51 2.12
N GLU A 151 16.65 24.40 0.88
CA GLU A 151 16.13 25.55 0.14
C GLU A 151 14.82 26.09 0.75
N LEU A 152 13.93 25.22 1.21
CA LEU A 152 12.75 25.59 1.99
C LEU A 152 13.13 26.40 3.23
N LEU A 153 14.10 25.91 4.02
CA LEU A 153 14.60 26.62 5.19
C LEU A 153 15.17 27.99 4.80
N ARG A 154 15.98 28.07 3.74
CA ARG A 154 16.54 29.33 3.25
C ARG A 154 15.44 30.33 2.89
N LEU A 155 14.41 29.90 2.16
CA LEU A 155 13.27 30.73 1.77
C LEU A 155 12.44 31.17 2.98
N LEU A 156 12.21 30.29 3.95
CA LEU A 156 11.50 30.60 5.19
C LEU A 156 12.25 31.68 5.98
N LYS A 157 13.58 31.60 6.10
CA LYS A 157 14.41 32.62 6.79
C LYS A 157 14.28 34.01 6.16
N VAL A 158 14.09 34.07 4.83
CA VAL A 158 13.94 35.34 4.10
C VAL A 158 12.51 35.89 4.21
N ARG A 159 11.50 35.03 4.15
CA ARG A 159 10.09 35.43 4.04
C ARG A 159 9.39 35.60 5.38
N GLU A 160 9.87 34.92 6.41
CA GLU A 160 9.27 34.88 7.74
C GLU A 160 10.24 35.44 8.78
N PRO A 161 10.03 36.66 9.30
CA PRO A 161 10.92 37.26 10.30
C PRO A 161 11.12 36.37 11.54
N LYS A 162 10.09 35.63 11.95
CA LYS A 162 10.14 34.67 13.07
C LYS A 162 11.09 33.49 12.79
N MET A 163 11.39 33.20 11.53
CA MET A 163 12.28 32.12 11.09
C MET A 163 13.72 32.57 10.86
N ALA A 164 14.07 33.86 10.97
CA ALA A 164 15.40 34.37 10.62
C ALA A 164 16.56 33.65 11.35
N SER A 165 16.33 33.20 12.59
CA SER A 165 17.30 32.46 13.42
C SER A 165 17.18 30.92 13.33
N ALA A 166 16.32 30.40 12.45
CA ALA A 166 16.13 28.97 12.30
C ALA A 166 17.38 28.28 11.73
N THR A 167 17.62 27.07 12.25
CA THR A 167 18.67 26.13 11.83
C THR A 167 18.01 24.84 11.36
N GLU A 168 18.76 23.99 10.65
CA GLU A 168 18.30 22.67 10.19
C GLU A 168 17.78 21.81 11.36
N ASP A 169 18.37 21.93 12.55
CA ASP A 169 17.94 21.15 13.72
C ASP A 169 16.63 21.61 14.37
N ASN A 170 16.24 22.88 14.19
CA ASN A 170 15.17 23.48 15.01
C ASN A 170 14.04 24.16 14.22
N PHE A 171 14.13 24.24 12.89
CA PHE A 171 13.16 25.00 12.12
C PHE A 171 11.75 24.38 12.21
N LEU A 172 11.63 23.04 12.20
CA LEU A 172 10.35 22.36 12.39
C LEU A 172 9.76 22.64 13.78
N GLN A 173 10.60 22.63 14.83
CA GLN A 173 10.17 22.97 16.19
C GLN A 173 9.67 24.42 16.29
N LYS A 174 10.37 25.35 15.63
CA LYS A 174 9.96 26.76 15.58
C LYS A 174 8.62 26.95 14.86
N ILE A 175 8.38 26.22 13.77
CA ILE A 175 7.08 26.20 13.08
C ILE A 175 6.01 25.62 14.01
N ALA A 176 6.27 24.46 14.62
CA ALA A 176 5.35 23.77 15.52
C ALA A 176 4.94 24.59 16.75
N SER A 177 5.86 25.41 17.27
CA SER A 177 5.66 26.16 18.51
C SER A 177 4.98 27.53 18.31
N ASP A 178 4.78 27.98 17.06
CA ASP A 178 4.16 29.28 16.75
C ASP A 178 2.87 29.10 15.95
N ASN A 179 1.74 29.58 16.48
CA ASN A 179 0.42 29.36 15.88
C ASN A 179 0.28 29.90 14.44
N ASP A 180 0.90 31.04 14.13
CA ASP A 180 0.79 31.64 12.79
C ASP A 180 1.63 30.86 11.79
N LEU A 181 2.85 30.48 12.18
CA LEU A 181 3.73 29.65 11.36
C LEU A 181 3.12 28.27 11.16
N PHE A 182 2.63 27.63 12.22
CA PHE A 182 2.01 26.30 12.15
C PHE A 182 0.80 26.29 11.22
N LYS A 183 -0.06 27.31 11.30
CA LYS A 183 -1.20 27.44 10.37
C LYS A 183 -0.79 27.51 8.90
N LYS A 184 0.38 28.09 8.61
CA LYS A 184 0.88 28.29 7.24
C LYS A 184 1.73 27.12 6.74
N TYR A 185 2.52 26.51 7.62
CA TYR A 185 3.59 25.56 7.30
C TYR A 185 3.49 24.23 8.07
N GLY A 186 2.37 23.96 8.76
CA GLY A 186 2.15 22.72 9.49
C GLY A 186 2.23 21.47 8.60
N TRP A 187 1.98 21.62 7.30
CA TRP A 187 2.20 20.57 6.30
C TRP A 187 3.66 20.06 6.27
N PHE A 188 4.63 20.92 6.57
CA PHE A 188 6.04 20.54 6.62
C PHE A 188 6.42 19.87 7.95
N VAL A 189 5.70 20.21 9.03
CA VAL A 189 5.88 19.54 10.32
C VAL A 189 5.33 18.11 10.30
N HIS A 190 4.30 17.87 9.50
CA HIS A 190 3.61 16.59 9.39
C HIS A 190 3.91 15.86 8.07
N SER A 191 5.09 16.13 7.49
CA SER A 191 5.48 15.52 6.23
C SER A 191 6.25 14.22 6.40
N GLN A 192 6.21 13.37 5.38
CA GLN A 192 7.06 12.19 5.21
C GLN A 192 7.72 12.22 3.84
N ALA A 193 8.95 11.72 3.75
CA ALA A 193 9.74 11.67 2.53
C ALA A 193 9.57 10.32 1.81
N LEU A 194 9.70 10.31 0.49
CA LEU A 194 9.85 9.09 -0.30
C LEU A 194 10.61 9.41 -1.59
N GLY A 195 11.75 8.77 -1.81
CA GLY A 195 12.49 8.86 -3.06
C GLY A 195 11.87 8.01 -4.16
N TYR A 196 11.82 8.52 -5.40
CA TYR A 196 11.38 7.71 -6.55
C TYR A 196 12.29 6.49 -6.78
N ASN A 197 13.57 6.59 -6.44
CA ASN A 197 14.54 5.49 -6.49
C ASN A 197 14.27 4.35 -5.47
N GLU A 198 13.33 4.53 -4.55
CA GLU A 198 12.99 3.58 -3.47
C GLU A 198 11.63 2.93 -3.71
N THR A 199 11.15 2.92 -4.94
CA THR A 199 9.83 2.35 -5.28
C THR A 199 9.95 0.95 -5.91
N THR A 200 11.18 0.47 -6.10
CA THR A 200 11.51 -0.84 -6.68
C THR A 200 12.85 -1.35 -6.15
N TYR A 201 13.08 -2.66 -6.14
CA TYR A 201 14.40 -3.23 -5.83
C TYR A 201 15.31 -3.23 -7.05
N VAL A 202 16.63 -3.06 -6.84
CA VAL A 202 17.62 -3.33 -7.88
C VAL A 202 17.52 -4.77 -8.37
N GLY A 203 17.37 -4.93 -9.69
CA GLY A 203 17.28 -6.22 -10.35
C GLY A 203 15.88 -6.85 -10.34
N GLU A 204 14.91 -6.26 -9.65
CA GLU A 204 13.50 -6.57 -9.87
C GLU A 204 13.09 -6.05 -11.26
N PRO A 205 12.27 -6.80 -12.04
CA PRO A 205 11.61 -6.16 -13.17
C PRO A 205 10.87 -4.93 -12.66
N GLU A 206 11.13 -3.78 -13.27
CA GLU A 206 10.39 -2.56 -12.98
C GLU A 206 9.00 -2.69 -13.64
N TYR A 207 8.12 -3.52 -13.07
CA TYR A 207 6.76 -3.71 -13.57
C TYR A 207 5.80 -2.67 -13.00
N PHE A 208 6.00 -2.16 -11.78
CA PHE A 208 5.38 -0.90 -11.40
C PHE A 208 6.09 0.21 -12.18
N SER A 209 5.36 0.83 -13.09
CA SER A 209 5.91 1.88 -13.94
C SER A 209 6.51 3.01 -13.10
N GLY A 210 7.65 3.53 -13.56
CA GLY A 210 8.40 4.53 -12.79
C GLY A 210 9.82 4.74 -13.29
N TYR A 211 10.06 5.80 -14.05
CA TYR A 211 11.33 6.02 -14.75
C TYR A 211 12.32 6.72 -13.83
N ASN A 212 13.35 6.01 -13.38
CA ASN A 212 14.61 6.62 -12.97
C ASN A 212 15.74 6.08 -13.86
N SER A 213 16.46 6.99 -14.51
CA SER A 213 17.53 6.74 -15.49
C SER A 213 18.83 6.22 -14.85
N LYS A 214 18.72 5.54 -13.72
CA LYS A 214 19.81 4.97 -12.94
C LYS A 214 19.43 3.56 -12.51
N THR A 215 19.42 2.65 -13.47
CA THR A 215 19.51 1.21 -13.19
C THR A 215 20.69 1.00 -12.23
N GLY A 216 20.44 0.67 -10.97
CA GLY A 216 21.49 0.41 -9.98
C GLY A 216 21.57 1.33 -8.76
N THR A 217 20.60 2.22 -8.50
CA THR A 217 20.66 3.15 -7.34
C THR A 217 19.64 2.89 -6.22
N GLY A 218 18.68 1.97 -6.37
CA GLY A 218 17.73 1.63 -5.29
C GLY A 218 18.14 0.39 -4.52
N SER A 219 18.44 0.50 -3.22
CA SER A 219 18.74 -0.68 -2.39
C SER A 219 17.48 -1.45 -1.97
N ARG A 220 16.33 -0.78 -1.89
CA ARG A 220 15.04 -1.36 -1.46
C ARG A 220 13.83 -0.64 -2.07
N ASP A 221 12.66 -1.28 -1.99
CA ASP A 221 11.35 -0.64 -2.20
C ASP A 221 10.73 -0.26 -0.84
N ALA A 222 10.72 1.03 -0.52
CA ALA A 222 10.17 1.63 0.70
C ALA A 222 8.77 2.25 0.50
N SER A 223 8.12 2.02 -0.66
CA SER A 223 6.85 2.69 -0.96
C SER A 223 5.72 2.32 0.02
N ILE A 224 5.68 1.09 0.51
CA ILE A 224 4.70 0.64 1.51
C ILE A 224 5.02 1.24 2.88
N GLU A 225 6.28 1.15 3.31
CA GLU A 225 6.84 1.71 4.54
C GLU A 225 6.54 3.19 4.69
N GLU A 226 7.02 4.04 3.78
CA GLU A 226 6.94 5.50 3.94
C GLU A 226 5.50 6.00 3.95
N ILE A 227 4.66 5.39 3.12
CA ILE A 227 3.24 5.72 3.06
C ILE A 227 2.51 5.22 4.30
N LEU A 228 2.97 4.11 4.89
CA LEU A 228 2.44 3.63 6.16
C LEU A 228 2.90 4.51 7.33
N HIS A 229 4.15 4.97 7.36
CA HIS A 229 4.67 5.89 8.37
C HIS A 229 3.80 7.13 8.49
N ILE A 230 3.54 7.83 7.37
CA ILE A 230 2.65 8.99 7.38
C ILE A 230 1.19 8.62 7.71
N THR A 231 0.71 7.48 7.23
CA THR A 231 -0.66 7.01 7.53
C THR A 231 -0.84 6.71 9.01
N GLN A 232 0.17 6.13 9.63
CA GLN A 232 0.18 5.80 11.04
C GLN A 232 0.29 7.05 11.89
N ALA A 233 1.33 7.86 11.65
CA ALA A 233 1.61 9.07 12.40
C ALA A 233 0.48 10.11 12.34
N GLN A 234 -0.10 10.33 11.16
CA GLN A 234 -1.10 11.38 10.95
C GLN A 234 -2.54 10.87 10.98
N GLY A 235 -2.74 9.55 10.94
CA GLY A 235 -4.06 8.95 10.81
C GLY A 235 -4.44 7.98 11.92
N ILE A 236 -3.58 7.01 12.21
CA ILE A 236 -3.82 5.97 13.22
C ILE A 236 -3.54 6.52 14.63
N ALA A 237 -2.49 7.32 14.80
CA ALA A 237 -2.22 8.07 16.02
C ALA A 237 -3.21 9.25 16.14
N PRO A 238 -3.72 9.57 17.34
CA PRO A 238 -2.95 9.62 18.58
C PRO A 238 -3.05 8.34 19.44
N LEU A 239 -2.21 8.26 20.48
CA LEU A 239 -2.17 7.19 21.50
C LEU A 239 -3.40 7.21 22.43
N THR A 240 -4.62 7.39 21.91
CA THR A 240 -5.82 7.32 22.74
C THR A 240 -6.29 5.87 22.82
N GLY A 241 -6.67 5.42 24.01
CA GLY A 241 -7.20 4.07 24.25
C GLY A 241 -8.61 3.84 23.69
N GLU A 242 -9.01 4.58 22.66
CA GLU A 242 -10.40 4.81 22.24
C GLU A 242 -10.97 3.71 21.31
N GLY A 243 -10.64 2.45 21.56
CA GLY A 243 -11.21 1.31 20.83
C GLY A 243 -11.52 0.12 21.74
N ASP A 244 -12.37 -0.80 21.26
CA ASP A 244 -12.81 -1.98 22.03
C ASP A 244 -11.66 -2.93 22.43
N LYS A 245 -10.55 -2.92 21.69
CA LYS A 245 -9.30 -3.62 21.99
C LYS A 245 -8.18 -2.65 22.44
N GLY A 246 -8.53 -1.46 22.93
CA GLY A 246 -7.59 -0.47 23.46
C GLY A 246 -6.91 0.44 22.42
N GLY A 247 -7.32 0.40 21.14
CA GLY A 247 -6.82 1.27 20.07
C GLY A 247 -5.59 0.73 19.33
N LEU A 248 -5.63 0.77 17.99
CA LEU A 248 -4.60 0.18 17.13
C LEU A 248 -3.19 0.74 17.40
N GLN A 249 -3.01 2.07 17.43
CA GLN A 249 -1.69 2.68 17.69
C GLN A 249 -1.11 2.21 19.02
N LYS A 250 -1.94 2.18 20.07
CA LYS A 250 -1.52 1.76 21.41
C LYS A 250 -1.05 0.30 21.40
N ARG A 251 -1.79 -0.60 20.76
CA ARG A 251 -1.39 -2.01 20.65
C ARG A 251 -0.08 -2.18 19.90
N ILE A 252 0.11 -1.48 18.78
CA ILE A 252 1.37 -1.49 18.02
C ILE A 252 2.52 -1.04 18.93
N THR A 253 2.39 0.11 19.59
CA THR A 253 3.42 0.65 20.48
C THR A 253 3.68 -0.27 21.69
N GLU A 254 2.65 -0.83 22.32
CA GLU A 254 2.83 -1.72 23.47
C GLU A 254 3.48 -3.04 23.08
N HIS A 255 3.14 -3.59 21.92
CA HIS A 255 3.71 -4.85 21.45
C HIS A 255 5.15 -4.68 20.96
N SER A 256 5.44 -3.64 20.16
CA SER A 256 6.81 -3.34 19.77
C SER A 256 7.69 -3.01 20.97
N LEU A 257 7.15 -2.29 21.97
CA LEU A 257 7.86 -2.05 23.23
C LEU A 257 8.09 -3.32 24.05
N ARG A 258 7.15 -4.28 24.05
CA ARG A 258 7.35 -5.59 24.71
C ARG A 258 8.46 -6.37 24.03
N ILE A 259 8.44 -6.47 22.70
CA ILE A 259 9.54 -7.10 21.94
C ILE A 259 10.87 -6.44 22.29
N PHE A 260 10.91 -5.10 22.29
CA PHE A 260 12.11 -4.35 22.66
C PHE A 260 12.57 -4.63 24.10
N LYS A 261 11.64 -4.65 25.06
CA LYS A 261 11.95 -4.90 26.47
C LYS A 261 12.36 -6.34 26.73
N ASP A 262 11.70 -7.31 26.10
CA ASP A 262 12.07 -8.73 26.17
C ASP A 262 13.50 -8.92 25.64
N TYR A 263 13.87 -8.22 24.57
CA TYR A 263 15.25 -8.19 24.07
C TYR A 263 16.24 -7.47 25.01
N LYS A 264 15.81 -6.39 25.68
CA LYS A 264 16.67 -5.57 26.53
C LYS A 264 16.79 -6.06 27.98
N TYR A 265 15.83 -6.84 28.50
CA TYR A 265 15.66 -7.01 29.95
C TYR A 265 15.26 -8.39 30.49
N ASP A 266 15.04 -9.46 29.71
CA ASP A 266 14.75 -10.78 30.31
C ASP A 266 15.54 -11.95 29.70
N SER A 267 16.41 -12.56 30.52
CA SER A 267 16.34 -14.02 30.66
C SER A 267 15.01 -14.32 31.37
N VAL A 268 14.01 -14.79 30.64
CA VAL A 268 12.62 -14.89 31.12
C VAL A 268 12.52 -15.67 32.44
N SER A 269 12.16 -14.99 33.52
CA SER A 269 10.88 -15.19 34.21
C SER A 269 10.69 -14.21 35.38
N GLY A 270 9.59 -13.48 35.36
CA GLY A 270 8.99 -12.89 36.57
C GLY A 270 9.42 -11.46 36.92
N LEU A 271 9.08 -10.51 36.03
CA LEU A 271 8.61 -9.14 36.34
C LEU A 271 9.05 -8.55 37.70
N TYR A 272 10.24 -7.95 37.81
CA TYR A 272 10.50 -6.74 38.63
C TYR A 272 11.79 -6.04 38.17
N VAL A 273 11.73 -4.72 38.08
CA VAL A 273 12.83 -3.79 37.80
C VAL A 273 13.87 -3.85 38.92
N TYR A 274 15.16 -4.06 38.62
CA TYR A 274 16.32 -3.20 38.99
C TYR A 274 17.69 -3.85 38.67
N ASP A 275 18.67 -2.97 38.38
CA ASP A 275 20.13 -3.12 38.35
C ASP A 275 20.69 -4.52 38.72
N ASP A 276 21.34 -5.21 37.76
CA ASP A 276 22.77 -5.53 37.85
C ASP A 276 23.29 -6.20 36.57
N LYS A 277 24.58 -5.97 36.26
CA LYS A 277 25.31 -6.65 35.18
C LYS A 277 25.66 -8.08 35.61
N ASP A 278 24.99 -9.08 35.05
CA ASP A 278 25.44 -10.49 35.14
C ASP A 278 26.09 -10.91 33.82
N THR A 279 27.41 -11.16 33.86
CA THR A 279 28.25 -11.51 32.71
C THR A 279 28.31 -13.02 32.43
N THR A 280 27.42 -13.84 32.99
CA THR A 280 27.55 -15.31 32.95
C THR A 280 26.35 -16.07 32.38
N LYS A 281 25.37 -15.39 31.76
CA LYS A 281 24.21 -16.05 31.14
C LYS A 281 24.34 -16.10 29.62
N ASP A 282 24.74 -17.27 29.14
CA ASP A 282 24.59 -17.70 27.76
C ASP A 282 23.12 -17.67 27.32
N TYR A 283 22.95 -17.33 26.05
CA TYR A 283 21.71 -17.19 25.27
C TYR A 283 20.59 -18.20 25.63
N VAL A 284 19.38 -17.68 25.82
CA VAL A 284 18.15 -18.46 25.59
C VAL A 284 17.67 -18.16 24.18
N ALA A 285 17.63 -19.18 23.32
CA ALA A 285 16.96 -19.10 22.02
C ALA A 285 15.45 -19.00 22.25
N GLY A 286 14.95 -17.78 22.51
CA GLY A 286 13.58 -17.59 23.00
C GLY A 286 12.81 -16.37 22.49
N SER A 287 13.43 -15.26 22.09
CA SER A 287 12.63 -14.04 21.85
C SER A 287 13.35 -12.94 21.08
N SER A 288 13.74 -13.20 19.84
CA SER A 288 13.96 -12.07 18.93
C SER A 288 13.33 -12.37 17.60
N ILE A 289 12.32 -11.59 17.23
CA ILE A 289 11.82 -11.47 15.87
C ILE A 289 12.83 -10.73 14.97
N TRP A 290 14.02 -10.41 15.47
CA TRP A 290 15.11 -9.74 14.75
C TRP A 290 16.29 -10.69 14.55
N SER A 291 16.92 -10.64 13.38
CA SER A 291 18.18 -11.35 13.13
C SER A 291 19.37 -10.45 13.45
N PRO A 292 20.40 -10.91 14.19
CA PRO A 292 21.63 -10.12 14.31
C PRO A 292 22.34 -10.03 12.95
N GLN A 293 22.78 -8.83 12.55
CA GLN A 293 23.71 -8.66 11.43
C GLN A 293 25.12 -9.19 11.79
N ALA A 294 25.80 -9.74 10.78
CA ALA A 294 27.20 -10.18 10.61
C ALA A 294 28.11 -10.56 11.81
N ASP A 295 28.99 -11.54 11.57
CA ASP A 295 30.03 -12.00 12.51
C ASP A 295 31.06 -10.91 12.84
N GLY A 296 31.43 -10.78 14.13
CA GLY A 296 32.63 -10.06 14.57
C GLY A 296 32.45 -8.71 15.30
N VAL A 297 31.25 -8.15 15.35
CA VAL A 297 30.91 -6.93 16.12
C VAL A 297 30.33 -7.25 17.49
N THR A 298 30.58 -6.40 18.50
CA THR A 298 30.00 -6.62 19.84
C THR A 298 28.50 -6.39 19.80
N LEU A 299 27.75 -7.09 20.67
CA LEU A 299 26.28 -6.95 20.77
C LEU A 299 25.85 -5.53 21.17
N ASP A 300 26.78 -4.76 21.73
CA ASP A 300 26.57 -3.39 22.18
C ASP A 300 26.62 -2.38 21.04
N GLU A 301 27.55 -2.56 20.10
CA GLU A 301 27.67 -1.77 18.87
C GLU A 301 26.49 -2.06 17.92
N LYS A 302 26.10 -3.34 17.79
CA LYS A 302 24.92 -3.75 17.00
C LYS A 302 23.61 -3.12 17.52
N ARG A 303 23.54 -2.86 18.82
CA ARG A 303 22.38 -2.28 19.50
C ARG A 303 22.30 -0.76 19.31
N GLU A 304 23.41 -0.05 19.41
CA GLU A 304 23.47 1.40 19.21
C GLU A 304 23.13 1.75 17.74
N GLU A 305 23.68 0.99 16.79
CA GLU A 305 23.42 1.17 15.36
C GLU A 305 21.96 0.91 15.00
N GLN A 306 21.39 -0.25 15.40
CA GLN A 306 20.01 -0.62 15.04
C GLN A 306 18.94 0.18 15.79
N TRP A 307 19.15 0.57 17.06
CA TRP A 307 18.06 1.16 17.86
C TRP A 307 18.23 2.65 18.16
N ASP A 308 19.45 3.13 18.34
CA ASP A 308 19.73 4.56 18.60
C ASP A 308 20.10 5.32 17.32
N GLY A 309 20.67 4.64 16.32
CA GLY A 309 21.08 5.20 15.02
C GLY A 309 20.06 5.05 13.89
N ASP A 310 19.25 3.99 13.91
CA ASP A 310 18.26 3.63 12.89
C ASP A 310 16.83 3.84 13.44
N TRP A 311 16.34 2.96 14.33
CA TRP A 311 14.95 3.02 14.84
C TRP A 311 14.62 4.23 15.72
N GLY A 312 15.62 4.86 16.33
CA GLY A 312 15.48 6.05 17.19
C GLY A 312 15.73 7.36 16.46
N GLY A 313 16.30 7.29 15.25
CA GLY A 313 16.72 8.41 14.42
C GLY A 313 15.65 8.81 13.40
N ASP A 314 14.97 7.81 12.84
CA ASP A 314 14.17 8.02 11.64
C ASP A 314 12.68 8.29 11.92
N ASP A 315 12.25 9.30 11.16
CA ASP A 315 10.93 9.75 10.81
C ASP A 315 9.76 9.79 11.82
N ILE A 316 9.34 11.04 12.02
CA ILE A 316 8.13 11.48 12.70
C ILE A 316 8.13 11.20 14.21
N GLY A 317 8.88 12.01 14.97
CA GLY A 317 8.80 11.89 16.43
C GLY A 317 9.81 12.63 17.30
N LYS A 318 10.72 13.46 16.76
CA LYS A 318 11.44 14.40 17.63
C LYS A 318 10.39 15.12 18.48
N ASN A 319 10.59 15.19 19.80
CA ASN A 319 9.65 15.86 20.69
C ASN A 319 9.67 17.37 20.38
N LEU A 320 8.98 17.77 19.30
CA LEU A 320 8.93 19.12 18.78
C LEU A 320 8.11 20.05 19.70
N GLY A 321 7.71 19.59 20.89
CA GLY A 321 6.80 20.29 21.78
C GLY A 321 5.38 20.39 21.21
N LEU A 322 5.01 19.47 20.31
CA LEU A 322 3.69 19.45 19.68
C LEU A 322 2.59 19.29 20.74
N PRO A 323 1.44 19.98 20.58
CA PRO A 323 0.26 19.73 21.40
C PRO A 323 -0.13 18.24 21.41
N GLU A 324 -0.73 17.76 22.50
CA GLU A 324 -1.07 16.33 22.71
C GLU A 324 -1.84 15.72 21.52
N GLN A 325 -2.77 16.48 20.94
CA GLN A 325 -3.59 16.05 19.81
C GLN A 325 -2.82 15.85 18.49
N TYR A 326 -1.54 16.25 18.43
CA TYR A 326 -0.63 16.07 17.30
C TYR A 326 0.55 15.15 17.64
N LYS A 327 0.52 14.43 18.77
CA LYS A 327 1.52 13.39 19.05
C LYS A 327 1.29 12.18 18.15
N MET A 328 2.36 11.71 17.53
CA MET A 328 2.32 10.79 16.39
C MET A 328 2.67 9.34 16.76
N GLY A 329 3.16 9.10 17.98
CA GLY A 329 3.73 7.80 18.38
C GLY A 329 5.23 7.92 18.57
N GLN A 330 5.90 6.79 18.79
CA GLN A 330 7.36 6.71 18.84
C GLN A 330 7.84 6.04 17.55
N THR A 331 9.00 6.45 17.06
CA THR A 331 9.62 5.99 15.80
C THR A 331 9.71 4.47 15.71
N PHE A 332 10.18 3.78 16.76
CA PHE A 332 10.23 2.31 16.81
C PHE A 332 8.88 1.60 16.59
N SER A 333 7.75 2.27 16.86
CA SER A 333 6.42 1.71 16.61
C SER A 333 5.92 1.93 15.19
N HIS A 334 6.52 2.88 14.46
CA HIS A 334 6.31 3.08 13.03
C HIS A 334 7.09 2.01 12.27
N GLU A 335 8.40 1.89 12.53
CA GLU A 335 9.27 0.89 11.90
C GLU A 335 8.73 -0.53 12.08
N TYR A 336 8.33 -0.88 13.30
CA TYR A 336 7.72 -2.20 13.55
C TYR A 336 6.48 -2.45 12.69
N PHE A 337 5.60 -1.46 12.55
CA PHE A 337 4.37 -1.64 11.76
C PHE A 337 4.66 -1.67 10.26
N ALA A 338 5.62 -0.90 9.79
CA ALA A 338 6.14 -0.95 8.42
C ALA A 338 6.75 -2.31 8.11
N ALA A 339 7.61 -2.85 8.97
CA ALA A 339 8.22 -4.17 8.79
C ALA A 339 7.16 -5.29 8.67
N LEU A 340 6.10 -5.21 9.48
CA LEU A 340 4.96 -6.12 9.36
C LEU A 340 4.24 -5.96 8.01
N ALA A 341 4.01 -4.73 7.56
CA ALA A 341 3.29 -4.43 6.33
C ALA A 341 4.08 -4.85 5.08
N ASP A 342 5.37 -4.59 5.04
CA ASP A 342 6.27 -5.00 3.98
C ASP A 342 6.32 -6.53 3.86
N THR A 343 6.44 -7.21 4.99
CA THR A 343 6.33 -8.67 5.05
C THR A 343 4.99 -9.15 4.54
N TYR A 344 3.91 -8.50 4.97
CA TYR A 344 2.56 -8.83 4.58
C TYR A 344 2.38 -8.69 3.07
N TYR A 345 2.93 -7.69 2.41
CA TYR A 345 2.87 -7.56 0.95
C TYR A 345 4.04 -8.21 0.21
N GLY A 346 4.90 -8.96 0.89
CA GLY A 346 5.97 -9.75 0.27
C GLY A 346 7.11 -8.90 -0.31
N MET A 347 7.36 -7.72 0.24
CA MET A 347 8.41 -6.81 -0.24
C MET A 347 9.81 -7.46 -0.18
N TYR A 348 10.09 -8.24 0.87
CA TYR A 348 11.42 -8.84 1.09
C TYR A 348 11.55 -10.30 0.67
N GLY A 349 10.44 -11.03 0.52
CA GLY A 349 10.50 -12.50 0.40
C GLY A 349 11.34 -13.00 -0.77
N GLY A 350 11.31 -12.30 -1.92
CA GLY A 350 12.11 -12.62 -3.09
C GLY A 350 13.59 -12.21 -2.99
N PHE A 351 13.93 -11.34 -2.03
CA PHE A 351 15.26 -10.74 -1.86
C PHE A 351 15.86 -11.01 -0.48
N ASN A 352 15.33 -12.02 0.24
CA ASN A 352 15.70 -12.29 1.62
C ASN A 352 17.17 -12.68 1.79
N THR A 353 17.79 -13.25 0.75
CA THR A 353 19.21 -13.59 0.74
C THR A 353 20.11 -12.38 0.54
N GLU A 354 19.59 -11.29 -0.03
CA GLU A 354 20.31 -10.07 -0.37
C GLU A 354 20.20 -9.01 0.72
N PHE A 355 18.99 -8.80 1.26
CA PHE A 355 18.70 -7.65 2.13
C PHE A 355 18.18 -8.01 3.52
N GLY A 356 17.82 -9.27 3.80
CA GLY A 356 17.05 -9.61 5.00
C GLY A 356 15.63 -9.02 4.94
N GLY A 357 14.91 -8.97 6.07
CA GLY A 357 13.67 -8.19 6.18
C GLY A 357 13.96 -6.76 6.62
N MET A 358 12.97 -5.87 6.48
CA MET A 358 13.05 -4.48 6.95
C MET A 358 13.66 -4.41 8.35
N ASP A 359 14.74 -3.66 8.48
CA ASP A 359 15.55 -3.49 9.69
C ASP A 359 15.87 -4.79 10.44
N ASN A 360 16.10 -5.86 9.68
CA ASN A 360 16.36 -7.22 10.13
C ASN A 360 15.16 -7.97 10.72
N TYR A 361 13.93 -7.58 10.37
CA TYR A 361 12.72 -8.31 10.74
C TYR A 361 12.80 -9.72 10.19
N ARG A 362 12.68 -10.72 11.06
CA ARG A 362 13.04 -12.12 10.76
C ARG A 362 12.02 -12.81 9.88
N TYR A 363 10.74 -12.45 9.99
CA TYR A 363 9.69 -13.07 9.19
C TYR A 363 9.53 -12.28 7.91
N VAL A 364 10.02 -12.80 6.79
CA VAL A 364 10.16 -12.03 5.54
C VAL A 364 9.14 -12.42 4.48
N THR A 365 8.20 -13.30 4.83
CA THR A 365 7.08 -13.68 3.96
C THR A 365 5.76 -13.73 4.74
N ARG A 366 4.63 -13.54 4.04
CA ARG A 366 3.30 -13.62 4.65
C ARG A 366 3.02 -14.98 5.31
N GLU A 367 3.63 -16.06 4.84
CA GLU A 367 3.50 -17.41 5.41
C GLU A 367 4.26 -17.57 6.73
N THR A 368 5.37 -16.84 6.90
CA THR A 368 6.18 -16.87 8.13
C THR A 368 5.70 -15.89 9.18
N LEU A 369 5.05 -14.80 8.75
CA LEU A 369 4.50 -13.73 9.59
C LEU A 369 3.59 -14.19 10.76
N PRO A 370 2.78 -15.27 10.67
CA PRO A 370 2.00 -15.77 11.81
C PRO A 370 2.82 -16.20 13.03
N SER A 371 4.14 -16.35 12.88
CA SER A 371 5.08 -16.57 13.99
C SER A 371 5.19 -15.33 14.91
N ASP A 372 4.88 -14.14 14.39
CA ASP A 372 4.51 -12.95 15.16
C ASP A 372 2.97 -12.84 15.19
N GLY A 373 2.34 -13.63 16.08
CA GLY A 373 0.88 -13.75 16.10
C GLY A 373 0.13 -12.45 16.39
N GLU A 374 0.70 -11.59 17.24
CA GLU A 374 0.10 -10.28 17.56
C GLU A 374 0.30 -9.30 16.41
N GLY A 375 1.51 -9.18 15.86
CA GLY A 375 1.79 -8.35 14.70
C GLY A 375 0.93 -8.74 13.49
N PHE A 376 0.84 -10.05 13.20
CA PHE A 376 0.00 -10.57 12.13
C PHE A 376 -1.49 -10.22 12.31
N ALA A 377 -1.99 -10.23 13.55
CA ALA A 377 -3.35 -9.80 13.84
C ALA A 377 -3.54 -8.30 13.59
N MET A 378 -2.57 -7.45 13.95
CA MET A 378 -2.61 -6.00 13.72
C MET A 378 -2.60 -5.65 12.23
N VAL A 379 -1.72 -6.26 11.43
CA VAL A 379 -1.72 -5.99 9.98
C VAL A 379 -2.97 -6.50 9.29
N LYS A 380 -3.52 -7.68 9.64
CA LYS A 380 -4.79 -8.14 9.05
C LYS A 380 -5.99 -7.30 9.46
N GLU A 381 -5.95 -6.70 10.64
CA GLU A 381 -7.00 -5.79 11.09
C GLU A 381 -7.04 -4.52 10.22
N PHE A 382 -5.87 -4.01 9.84
CA PHE A 382 -5.73 -2.75 9.13
C PHE A 382 -5.57 -2.93 7.62
N LEU A 383 -4.59 -3.68 7.15
CA LEU A 383 -4.21 -3.79 5.74
C LEU A 383 -5.19 -4.65 4.95
N PRO A 384 -5.59 -4.25 3.73
CA PRO A 384 -6.31 -5.14 2.83
C PRO A 384 -5.44 -6.34 2.45
N GLU A 385 -6.04 -7.52 2.31
CA GLU A 385 -5.32 -8.74 1.95
C GLU A 385 -4.64 -8.66 0.57
N TYR A 386 -5.26 -7.95 -0.35
CA TYR A 386 -4.76 -7.67 -1.69
C TYR A 386 -4.80 -6.17 -1.95
N HIS A 387 -3.91 -5.67 -2.80
CA HIS A 387 -3.95 -4.29 -3.23
C HIS A 387 -5.29 -3.95 -3.91
N GLN A 388 -5.84 -2.79 -3.55
CA GLN A 388 -7.13 -2.32 -4.05
C GLN A 388 -7.01 -1.32 -5.21
N TYR A 389 -5.81 -0.81 -5.48
CA TYR A 389 -5.56 0.04 -6.65
C TYR A 389 -5.36 -0.82 -7.90
N THR A 390 -5.44 -0.18 -9.08
CA THR A 390 -5.07 -0.81 -10.35
C THR A 390 -3.57 -0.63 -10.57
N ALA A 391 -2.82 -1.72 -10.46
CA ALA A 391 -1.39 -1.73 -10.75
C ALA A 391 -1.13 -1.41 -12.22
N ARG A 392 -0.20 -0.50 -12.49
CA ARG A 392 0.15 -0.10 -13.86
C ARG A 392 1.43 -0.81 -14.27
N ILE A 393 1.30 -1.71 -15.24
CA ILE A 393 2.33 -2.65 -15.65
C ILE A 393 3.02 -2.15 -16.92
N ASP A 394 4.27 -1.70 -16.84
CA ASP A 394 5.02 -1.21 -17.99
C ASP A 394 5.47 -2.37 -18.90
N SER A 395 4.76 -2.53 -20.03
CA SER A 395 5.06 -3.59 -21.01
C SER A 395 6.50 -3.56 -21.53
N GLY A 396 7.09 -2.38 -21.73
CA GLY A 396 8.46 -2.28 -22.27
C GLY A 396 9.50 -2.76 -21.27
N LYS A 397 9.37 -2.36 -20.01
CA LYS A 397 10.28 -2.77 -18.93
C LYS A 397 10.14 -4.25 -18.58
N VAL A 398 8.90 -4.73 -18.51
CA VAL A 398 8.63 -6.15 -18.28
C VAL A 398 9.23 -6.98 -19.41
N ASN A 399 9.02 -6.61 -20.67
CA ASN A 399 9.61 -7.33 -21.80
C ASN A 399 11.13 -7.24 -21.84
N GLN A 400 11.73 -6.12 -21.41
CA GLN A 400 13.18 -6.01 -21.27
C GLN A 400 13.71 -7.05 -20.27
N TYR A 401 13.06 -7.19 -19.12
CA TYR A 401 13.41 -8.20 -18.12
C TYR A 401 13.22 -9.62 -18.65
N LEU A 402 12.07 -9.92 -19.25
CA LEU A 402 11.74 -11.24 -19.79
C LEU A 402 12.70 -11.67 -20.93
N LYS A 403 13.16 -10.73 -21.78
CA LYS A 403 14.20 -11.00 -22.80
C LYS A 403 15.52 -11.46 -22.19
N GLY A 404 15.85 -10.98 -20.99
CA GLY A 404 17.01 -11.44 -20.22
C GLY A 404 16.82 -12.82 -19.56
N HIS A 405 15.58 -13.29 -19.43
CA HIS A 405 15.22 -14.51 -18.71
C HIS A 405 14.30 -15.40 -19.58
N PRO A 406 14.82 -16.02 -20.66
CA PRO A 406 14.01 -16.78 -21.61
C PRO A 406 13.32 -18.01 -21.00
N SER A 407 13.80 -18.49 -19.85
CA SER A 407 13.16 -19.54 -19.02
C SER A 407 11.73 -19.17 -18.59
N LEU A 408 11.39 -17.87 -18.57
CA LEU A 408 10.10 -17.34 -18.13
C LEU A 408 9.01 -17.36 -19.21
N ASN A 409 9.32 -17.84 -20.41
CA ASN A 409 8.37 -17.96 -21.53
C ASN A 409 7.62 -16.65 -21.84
N ASN A 410 8.28 -15.50 -21.66
CA ASN A 410 7.72 -14.17 -21.88
C ASN A 410 6.38 -13.91 -21.17
N THR A 411 6.15 -14.53 -20.01
CA THR A 411 4.91 -14.37 -19.24
C THR A 411 5.16 -13.58 -17.96
N PHE A 412 4.42 -12.49 -17.78
CA PHE A 412 4.36 -11.77 -16.50
C PHE A 412 3.28 -12.39 -15.61
N LYS A 413 3.62 -12.66 -14.34
CA LYS A 413 2.73 -13.34 -13.40
C LYS A 413 2.31 -12.43 -12.26
N ILE A 414 1.03 -12.48 -11.90
CA ILE A 414 0.52 -11.97 -10.61
C ILE A 414 0.14 -13.11 -9.67
N GLN A 415 0.75 -14.29 -9.88
CA GLN A 415 0.67 -15.45 -8.99
C GLN A 415 2.06 -15.79 -8.46
N PHE A 416 2.13 -16.36 -7.27
CA PHE A 416 3.39 -16.76 -6.65
C PHE A 416 4.16 -17.77 -7.52
N SER A 417 5.48 -17.59 -7.60
CA SER A 417 6.40 -18.54 -8.19
C SER A 417 7.64 -18.71 -7.31
N SER A 418 8.08 -19.95 -7.14
CA SER A 418 9.34 -20.27 -6.46
C SER A 418 10.56 -20.18 -7.39
N ASN A 419 10.38 -19.77 -8.65
CA ASN A 419 11.48 -19.56 -9.58
C ASN A 419 12.31 -18.33 -9.15
N SER A 420 13.64 -18.48 -9.06
CA SER A 420 14.56 -17.40 -8.68
C SER A 420 14.59 -16.24 -9.68
N ASP A 421 14.17 -16.47 -10.92
CA ASP A 421 14.00 -15.44 -11.96
C ASP A 421 12.62 -14.75 -11.86
N GLU A 422 11.76 -15.14 -10.91
CA GLU A 422 10.40 -14.59 -10.72
C GLU A 422 10.22 -14.03 -9.32
N LYS A 423 11.28 -13.48 -8.71
CA LYS A 423 11.26 -12.86 -7.37
C LYS A 423 10.18 -11.78 -7.21
N TYR A 424 9.85 -11.09 -8.30
CA TYR A 424 8.75 -10.13 -8.32
C TYR A 424 7.39 -10.71 -7.92
N THR A 425 7.19 -12.02 -8.09
CA THR A 425 5.94 -12.69 -7.73
C THR A 425 5.68 -12.73 -6.23
N PHE A 426 6.69 -12.47 -5.40
CA PHE A 426 6.48 -12.28 -3.97
C PHE A 426 5.60 -11.06 -3.68
N LYS A 427 5.72 -9.99 -4.48
CA LYS A 427 4.88 -8.79 -4.38
C LYS A 427 3.65 -8.87 -5.29
N SER A 428 3.85 -9.24 -6.56
CA SER A 428 2.78 -9.18 -7.56
C SER A 428 1.64 -10.16 -7.29
N GLN A 429 1.86 -11.21 -6.49
CA GLN A 429 0.82 -12.13 -6.03
C GLN A 429 -0.33 -11.45 -5.28
N TYR A 430 -0.10 -10.26 -4.73
CA TYR A 430 -1.10 -9.50 -3.98
C TYR A 430 -1.84 -8.46 -4.84
N ILE A 431 -1.63 -8.47 -6.15
CA ILE A 431 -2.36 -7.64 -7.12
C ILE A 431 -3.59 -8.41 -7.62
N LYS A 432 -4.71 -7.71 -7.80
CA LYS A 432 -5.91 -8.25 -8.47
C LYS A 432 -6.37 -7.39 -9.65
N ASN A 433 -6.03 -6.11 -9.64
CA ASN A 433 -6.39 -5.18 -10.70
C ASN A 433 -5.10 -4.72 -11.37
N LEU A 434 -4.98 -4.88 -12.68
CA LEU A 434 -3.83 -4.37 -13.41
C LEU A 434 -4.20 -3.80 -14.77
N LYS A 435 -3.43 -2.80 -15.17
CA LYS A 435 -3.49 -2.14 -16.47
C LYS A 435 -2.12 -2.22 -17.11
N VAL A 436 -2.03 -2.83 -18.27
CA VAL A 436 -0.82 -2.78 -19.09
C VAL A 436 -0.69 -1.38 -19.69
N ILE A 437 0.47 -0.77 -19.52
CA ILE A 437 0.82 0.52 -20.13
C ILE A 437 2.03 0.37 -21.06
N GLY A 438 2.42 1.45 -21.72
CA GLY A 438 3.45 1.41 -22.77
C GLY A 438 2.87 0.90 -24.09
N SER A 439 3.77 0.57 -25.02
CA SER A 439 3.40 0.24 -26.41
C SER A 439 3.86 -1.15 -26.86
N GLU A 440 4.34 -2.01 -25.96
CA GLU A 440 4.71 -3.38 -26.29
C GLU A 440 3.58 -4.36 -25.93
N PRO A 441 3.44 -5.49 -26.64
CA PRO A 441 2.52 -6.54 -26.22
C PRO A 441 2.99 -7.17 -24.91
N LEU A 442 2.06 -7.58 -24.05
CA LEU A 442 2.37 -8.33 -22.85
C LEU A 442 1.49 -9.58 -22.71
N ILE A 443 2.09 -10.67 -22.22
CA ILE A 443 1.38 -11.88 -21.80
C ILE A 443 1.31 -11.85 -20.27
N VAL A 444 0.11 -11.90 -19.73
CA VAL A 444 -0.16 -11.82 -18.30
C VAL A 444 -0.88 -13.08 -17.85
N LEU A 445 -0.38 -13.68 -16.78
CA LEU A 445 -1.03 -14.76 -16.04
C LEU A 445 -1.56 -14.23 -14.70
N GLY A 446 -2.87 -14.36 -14.52
CA GLY A 446 -3.63 -14.02 -13.33
C GLY A 446 -3.30 -14.88 -12.12
N ASN A 447 -4.04 -14.66 -11.03
CA ASN A 447 -4.00 -15.51 -9.84
C ASN A 447 -5.39 -16.06 -9.54
N ALA A 448 -5.52 -16.82 -8.45
CA ALA A 448 -6.78 -17.46 -8.08
C ALA A 448 -7.85 -16.51 -7.51
N GLN A 449 -7.75 -15.20 -7.76
CA GLN A 449 -8.70 -14.20 -7.30
C GLN A 449 -9.42 -13.60 -8.50
N ASP A 450 -10.58 -12.99 -8.26
CA ASP A 450 -11.28 -12.19 -9.28
C ASP A 450 -10.37 -11.06 -9.80
N ASN A 451 -9.78 -11.22 -10.98
CA ASN A 451 -8.86 -10.28 -11.60
C ASN A 451 -9.57 -9.32 -12.54
N TYR A 452 -9.08 -8.08 -12.56
CA TYR A 452 -9.52 -7.04 -13.49
C TYR A 452 -8.34 -6.59 -14.33
N PHE A 453 -8.39 -6.91 -15.62
CA PHE A 453 -7.34 -6.61 -16.59
C PHE A 453 -7.75 -5.45 -17.49
N GLU A 454 -6.79 -4.58 -17.83
CA GLU A 454 -6.91 -3.60 -18.91
C GLU A 454 -5.65 -3.67 -19.78
N GLY A 455 -5.82 -3.86 -21.09
CA GLY A 455 -4.72 -3.88 -22.06
C GLY A 455 -4.30 -2.49 -22.53
N ASN A 456 -3.06 -2.39 -23.03
CA ASN A 456 -2.62 -1.23 -23.81
C ASN A 456 -3.10 -1.37 -25.28
N SER A 457 -2.61 -0.50 -26.17
CA SER A 457 -2.98 -0.54 -27.60
C SER A 457 -2.28 -1.63 -28.42
N SER A 458 -1.45 -2.47 -27.82
CA SER A 458 -0.74 -3.58 -28.47
C SER A 458 -1.49 -4.91 -28.29
N ASN A 459 -0.97 -5.99 -28.88
CA ASN A 459 -1.61 -7.30 -28.85
C ASN A 459 -1.31 -8.00 -27.52
N ASN A 460 -2.17 -7.86 -26.51
CA ASN A 460 -1.97 -8.45 -25.20
C ASN A 460 -2.58 -9.85 -25.11
N SER A 461 -2.12 -10.64 -24.15
CA SER A 461 -2.74 -11.91 -23.80
C SER A 461 -2.96 -11.99 -22.30
N PHE A 462 -4.18 -12.32 -21.88
CA PHE A 462 -4.54 -12.46 -20.47
C PHE A 462 -5.08 -13.87 -20.22
N ASP A 463 -4.46 -14.57 -19.28
CA ASP A 463 -5.02 -15.78 -18.69
C ASP A 463 -5.49 -15.43 -17.27
N GLY A 464 -6.79 -15.54 -16.99
CA GLY A 464 -7.34 -15.21 -15.67
C GLY A 464 -7.03 -16.26 -14.60
N SER A 465 -6.62 -17.47 -14.99
CA SER A 465 -6.46 -18.60 -14.07
C SER A 465 -7.78 -19.03 -13.40
N ASP A 466 -7.91 -18.86 -12.08
CA ASP A 466 -9.11 -19.23 -11.32
C ASP A 466 -9.75 -17.95 -10.79
N GLY A 467 -11.06 -17.96 -10.61
CA GLY A 467 -11.80 -16.80 -10.10
C GLY A 467 -12.87 -16.38 -11.08
N ILE A 468 -13.35 -15.16 -10.93
CA ILE A 468 -14.24 -14.51 -11.89
C ILE A 468 -13.50 -13.30 -12.45
N ASP A 469 -13.01 -13.44 -13.67
CA ASP A 469 -12.12 -12.46 -14.27
C ASP A 469 -12.81 -11.56 -15.30
N VAL A 470 -12.31 -10.33 -15.40
CA VAL A 470 -12.85 -9.31 -16.29
C VAL A 470 -11.73 -8.69 -17.11
N LEU A 471 -11.87 -8.73 -18.44
CA LEU A 471 -11.10 -7.85 -19.33
C LEU A 471 -11.89 -6.57 -19.59
N LYS A 472 -11.34 -5.42 -19.20
CA LYS A 472 -11.84 -4.09 -19.54
C LYS A 472 -11.33 -3.67 -20.91
N ILE A 473 -12.27 -3.36 -21.79
CA ILE A 473 -12.03 -2.73 -23.08
C ILE A 473 -12.49 -1.27 -23.05
N ASN A 474 -11.61 -0.38 -23.48
CA ASN A 474 -11.87 1.06 -23.59
C ASN A 474 -12.51 1.38 -24.95
N GLY A 475 -13.79 1.06 -25.06
CA GLY A 475 -14.62 1.37 -26.22
C GLY A 475 -16.01 0.74 -26.10
N ASN A 476 -16.87 1.02 -27.07
CA ASN A 476 -18.21 0.43 -27.13
C ASN A 476 -18.15 -0.93 -27.82
N LYS A 477 -18.98 -1.89 -27.41
CA LYS A 477 -18.96 -3.27 -27.94
C LYS A 477 -19.03 -3.34 -29.47
N GLY A 478 -19.83 -2.46 -30.08
CA GLY A 478 -20.02 -2.43 -31.55
C GLY A 478 -18.75 -2.11 -32.35
N ASP A 479 -17.70 -1.59 -31.70
CA ASP A 479 -16.43 -1.23 -32.33
C ASP A 479 -15.42 -2.40 -32.38
N TYR A 480 -15.79 -3.57 -31.86
CA TYR A 480 -14.88 -4.72 -31.73
C TYR A 480 -15.48 -5.98 -32.34
N LEU A 481 -14.61 -6.76 -32.97
CA LEU A 481 -14.86 -8.15 -33.34
C LEU A 481 -14.41 -9.05 -32.20
N ILE A 482 -15.27 -9.99 -31.80
CA ILE A 482 -14.95 -11.03 -30.82
C ILE A 482 -15.09 -12.39 -31.49
N GLU A 483 -14.03 -13.19 -31.45
CA GLU A 483 -13.96 -14.49 -32.11
C GLU A 483 -13.48 -15.58 -31.13
N LYS A 484 -14.20 -16.69 -31.06
CA LYS A 484 -13.74 -17.89 -30.34
C LYS A 484 -12.80 -18.70 -31.23
N LEU A 485 -11.58 -18.91 -30.74
CA LEU A 485 -10.57 -19.73 -31.38
C LEU A 485 -10.50 -21.13 -30.74
N ALA A 486 -9.73 -22.03 -31.34
CA ALA A 486 -9.46 -23.34 -30.75
C ALA A 486 -8.72 -23.20 -29.41
N GLY A 487 -8.91 -24.19 -28.52
CA GLY A 487 -8.19 -24.25 -27.24
C GLY A 487 -8.73 -23.32 -26.15
N GLY A 488 -9.97 -22.85 -26.26
CA GLY A 488 -10.60 -21.99 -25.23
C GLY A 488 -10.19 -20.52 -25.30
N VAL A 489 -9.42 -20.14 -26.32
CA VAL A 489 -8.97 -18.75 -26.51
C VAL A 489 -10.08 -17.92 -27.15
N THR A 490 -10.34 -16.74 -26.61
CA THR A 490 -11.17 -15.72 -27.25
C THR A 490 -10.31 -14.56 -27.71
N GLN A 491 -10.46 -14.14 -28.96
CA GLN A 491 -9.74 -13.03 -29.56
C GLN A 491 -10.64 -11.80 -29.66
N ILE A 492 -10.10 -10.63 -29.32
CA ILE A 492 -10.79 -9.34 -29.39
C ILE A 492 -9.95 -8.38 -30.21
N SER A 493 -10.50 -7.83 -31.29
CA SER A 493 -9.81 -6.86 -32.15
C SER A 493 -10.72 -5.70 -32.54
N GLY A 494 -10.23 -4.47 -32.46
CA GLY A 494 -11.01 -3.28 -32.77
C GLY A 494 -10.17 -2.01 -32.84
N ASN A 495 -10.84 -0.86 -32.88
CA ASN A 495 -10.22 0.42 -33.27
C ASN A 495 -9.26 1.04 -32.24
N SER A 496 -9.30 0.62 -30.98
CA SER A 496 -8.50 1.22 -29.88
C SER A 496 -7.70 0.23 -29.05
N ASN A 497 -7.75 -1.06 -29.39
CA ASN A 497 -6.94 -2.12 -28.80
C ASN A 497 -6.14 -2.84 -29.91
N GLY A 498 -5.12 -3.60 -29.51
CA GLY A 498 -4.52 -4.57 -30.43
C GLY A 498 -5.46 -5.74 -30.72
N THR A 499 -4.94 -6.78 -31.34
CA THR A 499 -5.59 -8.10 -31.36
C THR A 499 -5.28 -8.81 -30.04
N ASP A 500 -6.10 -8.54 -29.02
CA ASP A 500 -5.96 -9.14 -27.70
C ASP A 500 -6.49 -10.57 -27.67
N LYS A 501 -5.93 -11.40 -26.78
CA LYS A 501 -6.38 -12.76 -26.52
C LYS A 501 -6.66 -12.96 -25.05
N ILE A 502 -7.74 -13.66 -24.74
CA ILE A 502 -8.08 -14.07 -23.37
C ILE A 502 -8.29 -15.57 -23.27
N THR A 503 -7.93 -16.15 -22.14
CA THR A 503 -8.22 -17.52 -21.72
C THR A 503 -8.59 -17.49 -20.24
N ASN A 504 -9.52 -18.36 -19.79
CA ASN A 504 -10.01 -18.36 -18.40
C ASN A 504 -10.43 -16.96 -17.94
N VAL A 505 -11.20 -16.25 -18.77
CA VAL A 505 -11.77 -14.94 -18.43
C VAL A 505 -13.25 -15.00 -18.70
N GLU A 506 -14.06 -14.75 -17.66
CA GLU A 506 -15.51 -14.97 -17.73
C GLU A 506 -16.24 -13.81 -18.39
N TYR A 507 -15.71 -12.58 -18.28
CA TYR A 507 -16.38 -11.36 -18.71
C TYR A 507 -15.51 -10.38 -19.49
N ILE A 508 -16.10 -9.75 -20.50
CA ILE A 508 -15.54 -8.59 -21.20
C ILE A 508 -16.42 -7.39 -20.88
N LYS A 509 -15.82 -6.34 -20.32
CA LYS A 509 -16.51 -5.09 -19.98
C LYS A 509 -16.17 -4.02 -21.01
N PHE A 510 -17.16 -3.61 -21.79
CA PHE A 510 -17.10 -2.44 -22.67
C PHE A 510 -17.56 -1.19 -21.90
N ASN A 511 -17.65 -0.05 -22.59
CA ASN A 511 -18.20 1.17 -22.01
C ASN A 511 -19.74 1.14 -21.93
N ASP A 512 -20.39 0.40 -22.82
CA ASP A 512 -21.84 0.34 -23.02
C ASP A 512 -22.45 -1.04 -22.74
N ASP A 513 -21.64 -2.10 -22.60
CA ASP A 513 -22.11 -3.48 -22.40
C ASP A 513 -21.14 -4.31 -21.55
N ILE A 514 -21.65 -5.41 -20.97
CA ILE A 514 -20.86 -6.45 -20.30
C ILE A 514 -21.24 -7.79 -20.92
N VAL A 515 -20.26 -8.45 -21.53
CA VAL A 515 -20.45 -9.72 -22.24
C VAL A 515 -19.86 -10.85 -21.43
N LYS A 516 -20.66 -11.90 -21.18
CA LYS A 516 -20.13 -13.17 -20.65
C LYS A 516 -19.49 -13.95 -21.79
N VAL A 517 -18.23 -14.33 -21.66
CA VAL A 517 -17.43 -14.97 -22.72
C VAL A 517 -18.05 -16.29 -23.20
N ASP A 518 -18.65 -17.08 -22.29
CA ASP A 518 -19.37 -18.31 -22.65
C ASP A 518 -20.55 -18.08 -23.59
N ASN A 519 -21.16 -16.89 -23.57
CA ASN A 519 -22.34 -16.55 -24.36
C ASN A 519 -22.02 -15.96 -25.75
N ILE A 520 -20.73 -15.82 -26.07
CA ILE A 520 -20.24 -15.45 -27.41
C ILE A 520 -20.24 -16.68 -28.30
#